data_AF-A0A353HXS8-F1
#
_entry.id   AF-A0A353HXS8-F1
#
_cell.length_a   1.000
_cell.length_b   1.000
_cell.length_c   1.000
_cell.angle_alpha   90.00
_cell.angle_beta   90.00
_cell.angle_gamma   90.00
#
_symmetry.space_group_name_H-M   'P 1'
#
loop_
_entity.id
_entity.type
_entity.pdbx_description
1 polymer ?
#
loop_
_entity_poly.entity_id
_entity_poly.type
_entity_poly.pdbx_seq_one_letter_code
_entity_poly.pdbx_strand_id
1 'polypeptide(L)'
;MTRFASSGPEHCIERRPDGVYADPAVLGTTVLAAVDSVLRSGRYFTGLNYPVLLKALFDTGPDLPLGPDGIPLVRLAADIVPFNLQRRPLYRAVRIVGAEAEYVFEQVHLAGADGQPEMPARLDLDEFVADLWLKGVRFGIDIAAVRAAIAGGNAGRIVVARRLEPVPGEDASVVEVSDDIHRSNAPRQLAN
;
A
#
# COMPACT_ATOMS: atom_id res chain seq x y z
N MET A 1 10.96 11.92 -21.21
CA MET A 1 11.78 10.82 -20.66
C MET A 1 10.87 9.98 -19.79
N THR A 2 10.35 8.88 -20.33
CA THR A 2 9.25 8.12 -19.73
C THR A 2 9.83 7.19 -18.66
N ARG A 3 9.68 7.54 -17.38
CA ARG A 3 10.20 6.76 -16.25
C ARG A 3 9.46 5.43 -16.03
N PHE A 4 8.22 5.33 -16.50
CA PHE A 4 7.40 4.12 -16.44
C PHE A 4 6.89 3.80 -17.84
N ALA A 5 7.08 2.58 -18.33
CA ALA A 5 6.53 2.15 -19.61
C ALA A 5 5.02 1.87 -19.42
N SER A 6 4.16 2.85 -19.72
CA SER A 6 2.72 2.71 -19.51
C SER A 6 2.12 1.72 -20.52
N SER A 7 1.97 0.46 -20.11
CA SER A 7 1.16 -0.55 -20.81
C SER A 7 0.69 -1.62 -19.82
N GLY A 8 -0.19 -1.25 -18.88
CA GLY A 8 -0.89 -2.20 -17.99
C GLY A 8 -0.67 -1.97 -16.49
N PRO A 9 -1.56 -2.50 -15.63
CA PRO A 9 -1.44 -2.38 -14.16
C PRO A 9 -0.16 -3.01 -13.62
N GLU A 10 0.41 -4.01 -14.32
CA GLU A 10 1.73 -4.58 -14.01
C GLU A 10 2.92 -3.60 -14.13
N HIS A 11 2.76 -2.42 -14.74
CA HIS A 11 3.86 -1.47 -14.99
C HIS A 11 3.86 -0.23 -14.09
N CYS A 12 2.89 -0.08 -13.18
CA CYS A 12 2.84 1.09 -12.29
C CYS A 12 3.71 0.96 -11.04
N ILE A 13 4.31 -0.22 -10.80
CA ILE A 13 5.30 -0.43 -9.75
C ILE A 13 6.60 -0.88 -10.40
N GLU A 14 7.68 -0.18 -10.09
CA GLU A 14 9.02 -0.48 -10.58
C GLU A 14 9.95 -0.81 -9.41
N ARG A 15 10.62 -1.96 -9.50
CA ARG A 15 11.71 -2.31 -8.58
C ARG A 15 13.01 -1.74 -9.13
N ARG A 16 13.62 -0.84 -8.37
CA ARG A 16 14.92 -0.21 -8.65
C ARG A 16 15.98 -0.73 -7.66
N PRO A 17 17.29 -0.46 -7.90
CA PRO A 17 18.35 -0.89 -6.99
C PRO A 17 18.23 -0.35 -5.55
N ASP A 18 17.56 0.79 -5.38
CA ASP A 18 17.44 1.54 -4.12
C ASP A 18 16.03 1.48 -3.50
N GLY A 19 15.08 0.79 -4.12
CA GLY A 19 13.71 0.71 -3.62
C GLY A 19 12.67 0.26 -4.62
N VAL A 20 11.45 0.18 -4.14
CA VAL A 20 10.25 -0.12 -4.92
C VAL A 20 9.43 1.15 -5.03
N TYR A 21 9.17 1.58 -6.27
CA TYR A 21 8.54 2.86 -6.56
C TYR A 21 7.22 2.67 -7.29
N ALA A 22 6.20 3.43 -6.92
CA ALA A 22 4.97 3.54 -7.69
C ALA A 22 5.03 4.75 -8.65
N ASP A 23 4.31 4.65 -9.76
CA ASP A 23 4.13 5.77 -10.68
C ASP A 23 3.11 6.78 -10.09
N PRO A 24 3.53 8.02 -9.79
CA PRO A 24 2.64 9.05 -9.27
C PRO A 24 1.52 9.45 -10.26
N ALA A 25 1.66 9.14 -11.55
CA ALA A 25 0.64 9.48 -12.55
C ALA A 25 -0.61 8.58 -12.51
N VAL A 26 -0.53 7.41 -11.86
CA VAL A 26 -1.60 6.39 -11.88
C VAL A 26 -1.93 5.85 -10.47
N LEU A 27 -1.91 6.73 -9.47
CA LEU A 27 -2.25 6.40 -8.08
C LEU A 27 -3.69 5.88 -7.91
N GLY A 28 -4.00 5.39 -6.71
CA GLY A 28 -5.32 4.84 -6.37
C GLY A 28 -5.49 3.39 -6.84
N THR A 29 -6.51 3.12 -7.65
CA THR A 29 -6.94 1.76 -8.00
C THR A 29 -5.92 0.97 -8.82
N THR A 30 -5.12 1.63 -9.67
CA THR A 30 -4.09 0.96 -10.47
C THR A 30 -2.95 0.44 -9.59
N VAL A 31 -2.43 1.28 -8.69
CA VAL A 31 -1.42 0.87 -7.71
C VAL A 31 -2.00 -0.19 -6.76
N LEU A 32 -3.26 -0.06 -6.36
CA LEU A 32 -3.94 -1.06 -5.54
C LEU A 32 -3.92 -2.43 -6.23
N ALA A 33 -4.28 -2.51 -7.51
CA ALA A 33 -4.27 -3.75 -8.28
C ALA A 33 -2.85 -4.34 -8.42
N ALA A 34 -1.84 -3.50 -8.61
CA ALA A 34 -0.44 -3.94 -8.67
C ALA A 34 0.05 -4.50 -7.33
N VAL A 35 -0.26 -3.84 -6.21
CA VAL A 35 0.03 -4.34 -4.85
C VAL A 35 -0.69 -5.66 -4.61
N ASP A 36 -1.98 -5.76 -4.96
CA ASP A 36 -2.76 -7.00 -4.83
C ASP A 36 -2.11 -8.14 -5.64
N SER A 37 -1.66 -7.85 -6.87
CA SER A 37 -0.99 -8.83 -7.74
C SER A 37 0.33 -9.32 -7.14
N VAL A 38 1.19 -8.41 -6.65
CA VAL A 38 2.45 -8.76 -5.98
C VAL A 38 2.20 -9.68 -4.79
N LEU A 39 1.25 -9.33 -3.92
CA LEU A 39 0.96 -10.12 -2.72
C LEU A 39 0.36 -11.49 -3.06
N ARG A 40 -0.55 -11.56 -4.03
CA ARG A 40 -1.15 -12.82 -4.50
C ARG A 40 -0.15 -13.75 -5.19
N SER A 41 0.91 -13.19 -5.80
CA SER A 41 2.02 -13.97 -6.37
C SER A 41 2.90 -14.65 -5.30
N GLY A 42 2.58 -14.47 -4.01
CA GLY A 42 3.33 -15.06 -2.92
C GLY A 42 4.60 -14.30 -2.57
N ARG A 43 4.62 -12.98 -2.85
CA ARG A 43 5.70 -12.06 -2.52
C ARG A 43 5.20 -11.02 -1.53
N TYR A 44 6.10 -10.30 -0.88
CA TYR A 44 5.75 -9.17 -0.02
C TYR A 44 6.79 -8.06 -0.11
N PHE A 45 6.40 -6.88 0.35
CA PHE A 45 7.24 -5.68 0.36
C PHE A 45 8.02 -5.63 1.67
N THR A 46 9.34 -5.50 1.61
CA THR A 46 10.20 -5.31 2.79
C THR A 46 10.54 -3.85 3.00
N GLY A 47 10.67 -3.41 4.24
CA GLY A 47 10.85 -2.00 4.59
C GLY A 47 9.70 -1.15 4.07
N LEU A 48 8.46 -1.65 4.19
CA LEU A 48 7.28 -0.98 3.66
C LEU A 48 7.08 0.38 4.36
N ASN A 49 6.99 1.44 3.56
CA ASN A 49 6.57 2.75 4.01
C ASN A 49 5.03 2.81 3.98
N TYR A 50 4.41 2.35 5.07
CA TYR A 50 2.95 2.25 5.16
C TYR A 50 2.22 3.60 4.97
N PRO A 51 2.68 4.74 5.54
CA PRO A 51 2.08 6.04 5.24
C PRO A 51 2.09 6.41 3.75
N VAL A 52 3.21 6.16 3.05
CA VAL A 52 3.29 6.41 1.60
C VAL A 52 2.38 5.47 0.82
N LEU A 53 2.27 4.21 1.23
CA LEU A 53 1.30 3.27 0.65
C LEU A 53 -0.13 3.78 0.83
N LEU A 54 -0.53 4.22 2.03
CA LEU A 54 -1.87 4.75 2.28
C LEU A 54 -2.16 6.00 1.46
N LYS A 55 -1.19 6.92 1.35
CA LYS A 55 -1.32 8.12 0.53
C LYS A 55 -1.43 7.77 -0.95
N ALA A 56 -0.64 6.81 -1.44
CA ALA A 56 -0.67 6.36 -2.83
C ALA A 56 -1.97 5.63 -3.21
N LEU A 57 -2.62 4.95 -2.27
CA LEU A 57 -3.80 4.11 -2.55
C LEU A 57 -5.13 4.79 -2.23
N PHE A 58 -5.17 5.57 -1.16
CA PHE A 58 -6.41 6.11 -0.58
C PHE A 58 -6.34 7.60 -0.31
N ASP A 59 -5.28 8.27 -0.80
CA ASP A 59 -5.02 9.70 -0.58
C ASP A 59 -5.01 10.13 0.90
N THR A 60 -4.73 9.16 1.79
CA THR A 60 -4.77 9.37 3.24
C THR A 60 -3.36 9.33 3.83
N GLY A 61 -3.02 10.33 4.65
CA GLY A 61 -1.73 10.42 5.34
C GLY A 61 -0.95 11.68 4.96
N PRO A 62 0.34 11.75 5.34
CA PRO A 62 1.19 12.90 5.01
C PRO A 62 1.38 13.03 3.50
N ASP A 63 1.73 14.24 3.06
CA ASP A 63 2.08 14.50 1.66
C ASP A 63 3.23 13.61 1.18
N LEU A 64 3.16 13.24 -0.09
CA LEU A 64 4.19 12.44 -0.72
C LEU A 64 5.50 13.24 -0.76
N PRO A 65 6.64 12.60 -0.44
CA PRO A 65 7.91 13.28 -0.53
C PRO A 65 8.18 13.67 -2.00
N LEU A 66 8.67 14.88 -2.21
CA LEU A 66 9.03 15.35 -3.54
C LEU A 66 10.45 14.89 -3.89
N GLY A 67 10.65 14.48 -5.14
CA GLY A 67 11.96 14.21 -5.70
C GLY A 67 12.75 15.50 -6.00
N PRO A 68 14.03 15.37 -6.38
CA PRO A 68 14.88 16.51 -6.75
C PRO A 68 14.34 17.35 -7.92
N ASP A 69 13.48 16.75 -8.73
CA ASP A 69 12.80 17.33 -9.88
C ASP A 69 11.45 17.98 -9.52
N GLY A 70 11.08 18.02 -8.24
CA GLY A 70 9.80 18.57 -7.76
C GLY A 70 8.60 17.66 -8.03
N ILE A 71 8.82 16.46 -8.55
CA ILE A 71 7.78 15.47 -8.84
C ILE A 71 7.61 14.56 -7.62
N PRO A 72 6.37 14.19 -7.22
CA PRO A 72 6.15 13.24 -6.12
C PRO A 72 6.90 11.93 -6.33
N LEU A 73 7.66 11.52 -5.31
CA LEU A 73 8.45 10.29 -5.30
C LEU A 73 7.77 9.24 -4.42
N VAL A 74 7.12 8.27 -5.05
CA VAL A 74 6.30 7.27 -4.33
C VAL A 74 7.13 6.03 -4.02
N ARG A 75 8.11 6.15 -3.11
CA ARG A 75 8.91 5.00 -2.65
C ARG A 75 8.10 4.17 -1.65
N LEU A 76 7.48 3.10 -2.14
CA LEU A 76 6.63 2.21 -1.35
C LEU A 76 7.43 1.37 -0.36
N ALA A 77 8.56 0.81 -0.78
CA ALA A 77 9.29 -0.19 0.01
C ALA A 77 10.78 -0.21 -0.33
N ALA A 78 11.56 -0.94 0.47
CA ALA A 78 12.96 -1.22 0.17
C ALA A 78 13.10 -2.30 -0.91
N ASP A 79 12.32 -3.38 -0.83
CA ASP A 79 12.41 -4.47 -1.81
C ASP A 79 11.13 -5.32 -1.91
N ILE A 80 10.99 -6.14 -2.95
CA ILE A 80 9.96 -7.17 -3.08
C ILE A 80 10.62 -8.55 -3.02
N VAL A 81 10.29 -9.34 -1.99
CA VAL A 81 10.90 -10.66 -1.75
C VAL A 81 9.83 -11.76 -1.67
N PRO A 82 10.20 -13.04 -1.87
CA PRO A 82 9.26 -14.16 -1.71
C PRO A 82 8.76 -14.28 -0.25
N PHE A 83 7.46 -14.50 -0.07
CA PHE A 83 6.89 -14.83 1.23
C PHE A 83 7.01 -16.34 1.49
N ASN A 84 8.00 -16.73 2.29
CA ASN A 84 8.30 -18.11 2.62
C ASN A 84 7.05 -18.86 3.10
N LEU A 85 6.73 -19.97 2.42
CA LEU A 85 5.55 -20.80 2.72
C LEU A 85 5.57 -21.35 4.15
N GLN A 86 6.74 -21.64 4.72
CA GLN A 86 6.86 -22.11 6.10
C GLN A 86 6.51 -21.04 7.14
N ARG A 87 6.60 -19.75 6.76
CA ARG A 87 6.32 -18.63 7.68
C ARG A 87 4.86 -18.21 7.67
N ARG A 88 4.12 -18.45 6.58
CA ARG A 88 2.70 -18.08 6.47
C ARG A 88 1.83 -18.66 7.61
N PRO A 89 1.99 -19.93 8.04
CA PRO A 89 1.21 -20.49 9.15
C PRO A 89 1.44 -19.83 10.52
N LEU A 90 2.53 -19.05 10.67
CA LEU A 90 2.79 -18.28 11.89
C LEU A 90 1.77 -17.14 12.07
N TYR A 91 1.18 -16.66 10.97
CA TYR A 91 0.23 -15.56 10.96
C TYR A 91 -1.21 -16.09 11.09
N ARG A 92 -1.77 -15.98 12.29
CA ARG A 92 -3.08 -16.52 12.67
C ARG A 92 -4.24 -15.76 12.05
N ALA A 93 -5.44 -16.33 12.13
CA ALA A 93 -6.64 -15.66 11.66
C ALA A 93 -6.86 -14.36 12.43
N VAL A 94 -7.19 -13.29 11.69
CA VAL A 94 -7.65 -12.03 12.27
C VAL A 94 -9.15 -12.11 12.50
N ARG A 95 -9.63 -11.59 13.63
CA ARG A 95 -11.06 -11.50 13.93
C ARG A 95 -11.54 -10.09 13.61
N ILE A 96 -12.52 -9.95 12.74
CA ILE A 96 -13.14 -8.67 12.44
C ILE A 96 -14.40 -8.52 13.32
N VAL A 97 -14.45 -7.47 14.14
CA VAL A 97 -15.58 -7.14 15.01
C VAL A 97 -15.97 -5.68 14.75
N GLY A 98 -17.12 -5.48 14.13
CA GLY A 98 -17.57 -4.14 13.75
C GLY A 98 -16.58 -3.45 12.81
N ALA A 99 -16.00 -2.34 13.29
CA ALA A 99 -15.04 -1.52 12.56
C ALA A 99 -13.56 -1.84 12.88
N GLU A 100 -13.30 -2.86 13.71
CA GLU A 100 -11.97 -3.20 14.19
C GLU A 100 -11.55 -4.61 13.74
N ALA A 101 -10.26 -4.76 13.49
CA ALA A 101 -9.61 -6.04 13.28
C ALA A 101 -8.75 -6.36 14.51
N GLU A 102 -9.09 -7.45 15.20
CA GLU A 102 -8.39 -7.94 16.37
C GLU A 102 -7.47 -9.11 15.99
N TYR A 103 -6.26 -9.10 16.52
CA TYR A 103 -5.30 -10.20 16.39
C TYR A 103 -4.81 -10.65 17.77
N VAL A 104 -4.64 -11.95 17.94
CA VAL A 104 -4.08 -12.54 19.16
C VAL A 104 -2.61 -12.84 18.92
N PHE A 105 -1.74 -12.08 19.58
CA PHE A 105 -0.31 -12.38 19.60
C PHE A 105 -0.05 -13.49 20.60
N GLU A 106 0.77 -14.46 20.20
CA GLU A 106 1.22 -15.59 21.00
C GLU A 106 2.66 -15.93 20.58
N GLN A 107 3.34 -16.75 21.39
CA GLN A 107 4.64 -17.28 20.99
C GLN A 107 4.47 -18.21 19.79
N VAL A 108 5.14 -17.90 18.68
CA VAL A 108 5.09 -18.70 17.46
C VAL A 108 6.34 -19.55 17.33
N HIS A 109 6.20 -20.72 16.70
CA HIS A 109 7.28 -21.66 16.48
C HIS A 109 7.36 -21.99 14.99
N LEU A 110 8.55 -21.92 14.43
CA LEU A 110 8.80 -22.34 13.07
C LEU A 110 9.09 -23.84 13.06
N ALA A 111 8.40 -24.58 12.18
CA ALA A 111 8.64 -26.00 12.00
C ALA A 111 10.10 -26.24 11.59
N GLY A 112 10.79 -27.14 12.28
CA GLY A 112 12.09 -27.63 11.88
C GLY A 112 11.98 -28.48 10.61
N ALA A 113 13.04 -28.53 9.80
CA ALA A 113 13.12 -29.46 8.68
C ALA A 113 13.36 -30.89 9.21
N ASP A 114 12.67 -31.88 8.64
CA ASP A 114 12.91 -33.33 8.79
C ASP A 114 13.58 -33.77 10.12
N GLY A 115 12.78 -33.83 11.19
CA GLY A 115 13.21 -34.34 12.50
C GLY A 115 13.94 -33.32 13.39
N GLN A 116 14.15 -32.09 12.92
CA GLN A 116 14.63 -31.00 13.77
C GLN A 116 13.49 -30.47 14.66
N PRO A 117 13.79 -30.08 15.91
CA PRO A 117 12.80 -29.52 16.81
C PRO A 117 12.27 -28.18 16.28
N GLU A 118 11.01 -27.86 16.61
CA GLU A 118 10.46 -26.55 16.34
C GLU A 118 11.25 -25.47 17.07
N MET A 119 11.52 -24.36 16.40
CA MET A 119 12.31 -23.26 16.96
C MET A 119 11.40 -22.08 17.25
N PRO A 120 11.51 -21.45 18.44
CA PRO A 120 10.83 -20.18 18.70
C PRO A 120 11.14 -19.17 17.60
N ALA A 121 10.10 -18.56 17.06
CA ALA A 121 10.18 -17.60 15.98
C ALA A 121 9.52 -16.28 16.38
N ARG A 122 9.88 -15.23 15.66
CA ARG A 122 9.26 -13.91 15.79
C ARG A 122 8.54 -13.58 14.48
N LEU A 123 7.36 -13.00 14.62
CA LEU A 123 6.64 -12.43 13.49
C LEU A 123 7.42 -11.25 12.93
N ASP A 124 7.38 -11.10 11.61
CA ASP A 124 7.93 -9.94 10.92
C ASP A 124 6.79 -8.97 10.60
N LEU A 125 7.07 -7.67 10.69
CA LEU A 125 6.04 -6.64 10.50
C LEU A 125 5.56 -6.57 9.05
N ASP A 126 6.48 -6.66 8.10
CA ASP A 126 6.16 -6.53 6.69
C ASP A 126 5.40 -7.77 6.19
N GLU A 127 5.81 -8.96 6.65
CA GLU A 127 5.07 -10.20 6.45
C GLU A 127 3.67 -10.15 7.10
N PHE A 128 3.55 -9.55 8.30
CA PHE A 128 2.26 -9.37 8.98
C PHE A 128 1.30 -8.48 8.18
N VAL A 129 1.79 -7.35 7.64
CA VAL A 129 0.99 -6.48 6.78
C VAL A 129 0.55 -7.22 5.52
N ALA A 130 1.45 -7.99 4.89
CA ALA A 130 1.13 -8.79 3.72
C ALA A 130 0.07 -9.86 4.01
N ASP A 131 0.18 -10.56 5.14
CA ASP A 131 -0.80 -11.55 5.57
C ASP A 131 -2.18 -10.94 5.86
N LEU A 132 -2.24 -9.81 6.59
CA LEU A 132 -3.48 -9.08 6.83
C LEU A 132 -4.14 -8.64 5.52
N TRP A 133 -3.34 -8.18 4.57
CA TRP A 133 -3.81 -7.79 3.25
C TRP A 133 -4.47 -8.95 2.51
N LEU A 134 -3.83 -10.13 2.52
CA LEU A 134 -4.37 -11.36 1.93
C LEU A 134 -5.65 -11.83 2.63
N LYS A 135 -5.84 -11.47 3.90
CA LYS A 135 -7.06 -11.69 4.69
C LYS A 135 -8.12 -10.58 4.52
N GLY A 136 -7.85 -9.58 3.67
CA GLY A 136 -8.78 -8.51 3.32
C GLY A 136 -8.68 -7.25 4.18
N VAL A 137 -7.76 -7.21 5.15
CA VAL A 137 -7.49 -6.00 5.96
C VAL A 137 -6.41 -5.18 5.26
N ARG A 138 -6.83 -4.22 4.44
CA ARG A 138 -5.93 -3.44 3.56
C ARG A 138 -5.69 -2.01 4.02
N PHE A 139 -6.43 -1.53 5.01
CA PHE A 139 -6.45 -0.15 5.43
C PHE A 139 -6.50 -0.02 6.95
N GLY A 140 -5.95 1.08 7.46
CA GLY A 140 -6.03 1.46 8.88
C GLY A 140 -5.28 0.53 9.82
N ILE A 141 -4.24 -0.18 9.34
CA ILE A 141 -3.38 -1.00 10.20
C ILE A 141 -2.55 -0.07 11.10
N ASP A 142 -2.63 -0.29 12.40
CA ASP A 142 -1.83 0.45 13.39
C ASP A 142 -0.43 -0.17 13.46
N ILE A 143 0.44 0.31 12.57
CA ILE A 143 1.83 -0.17 12.45
C ILE A 143 2.60 0.01 13.76
N ALA A 144 2.31 1.07 14.53
CA ALA A 144 2.98 1.31 15.80
C ALA A 144 2.56 0.27 16.85
N ALA A 145 1.26 0.01 16.98
CA ALA A 145 0.73 -1.01 17.88
C ALA A 145 1.19 -2.42 17.51
N VAL A 146 1.17 -2.77 16.21
CA VAL A 146 1.66 -4.07 15.74
C VAL A 146 3.15 -4.24 16.03
N ARG A 147 3.97 -3.22 15.73
CA ARG A 147 5.41 -3.24 16.03
C ARG A 147 5.67 -3.42 17.52
N ALA A 148 4.94 -2.71 18.37
CA ALA A 148 5.02 -2.83 19.82
C ALA A 148 4.63 -4.24 20.30
N ALA A 149 3.56 -4.83 19.77
CA ALA A 149 3.15 -6.20 20.12
C ALA A 149 4.20 -7.25 19.72
N ILE A 150 4.74 -7.15 18.49
CA ILE A 150 5.81 -8.02 18.00
C ILE A 150 7.09 -7.87 18.82
N ALA A 151 7.39 -6.66 19.33
CA ALA A 151 8.57 -6.40 20.17
C ALA A 151 8.40 -6.80 21.63
N GLY A 152 7.22 -6.61 22.20
CA GLY A 152 6.96 -6.96 23.60
C GLY A 152 6.91 -8.45 23.85
N GLY A 153 6.65 -9.27 22.81
CA GLY A 153 6.45 -10.72 22.99
C GLY A 153 5.24 -11.06 23.87
N ASN A 154 4.41 -10.06 24.18
CA ASN A 154 3.27 -10.22 25.06
C ASN A 154 2.18 -11.03 24.37
N ALA A 155 1.79 -12.12 25.02
CA ALA A 155 0.61 -12.88 24.61
C ALA A 155 -0.63 -12.06 24.95
N GLY A 156 -1.49 -11.81 23.95
CA GLY A 156 -2.67 -10.99 24.16
C GLY A 156 -3.38 -10.62 22.89
N ARG A 157 -4.67 -10.32 23.04
CA ARG A 157 -5.47 -9.78 21.96
C ARG A 157 -5.27 -8.28 21.88
N ILE A 158 -4.98 -7.77 20.68
CA ILE A 158 -4.94 -6.34 20.41
C ILE A 158 -5.73 -6.02 19.14
N VAL A 159 -6.20 -4.77 19.05
CA VAL A 159 -6.73 -4.21 17.81
C VAL A 159 -5.55 -3.83 16.93
N VAL A 160 -5.45 -4.45 15.75
CA VAL A 160 -4.34 -4.23 14.80
C VAL A 160 -4.74 -3.35 13.63
N ALA A 161 -6.03 -3.22 13.35
CA ALA A 161 -6.51 -2.26 12.37
C ALA A 161 -7.88 -1.70 12.78
N ARG A 162 -8.12 -0.45 12.39
CA ARG A 162 -9.42 0.21 12.55
C ARG A 162 -9.86 0.80 11.23
N ARG A 163 -11.16 0.77 10.96
CA ARG A 163 -11.73 1.60 9.90
C ARG A 163 -11.49 3.07 10.26
N LEU A 164 -10.83 3.83 9.38
CA LEU A 164 -10.83 5.29 9.51
C LEU A 164 -12.12 5.82 8.90
N GLU A 165 -12.70 6.84 9.54
CA GLU A 165 -13.87 7.52 9.01
C GLU A 165 -13.50 8.22 7.68
N PRO A 166 -14.45 8.32 6.73
CA PRO A 166 -14.23 9.12 5.53
C PRO A 166 -13.93 10.56 5.95
N VAL A 167 -12.77 11.08 5.57
CA VAL A 167 -12.52 12.52 5.63
C VAL A 167 -13.32 13.19 4.51
N PRO A 168 -13.92 14.37 4.74
CA PRO A 168 -14.53 15.15 3.67
C PRO A 168 -13.51 15.33 2.55
N GLY A 169 -13.86 14.93 1.32
CA GLY A 169 -13.03 15.25 0.17
C GLY A 169 -12.98 16.77 0.02
N GLU A 170 -11.78 17.34 -0.09
CA GLU A 170 -11.66 18.70 -0.61
C GLU A 170 -12.29 18.71 -2.00
N ASP A 171 -13.23 19.63 -2.20
CA ASP A 171 -14.06 19.70 -3.39
C ASP A 171 -13.24 19.53 -4.67
N ALA A 172 -13.73 18.67 -5.57
CA ALA A 172 -13.27 18.62 -6.95
C ALA A 172 -13.61 19.96 -7.62
N SER A 173 -12.74 20.96 -7.44
CA SER A 173 -12.86 22.23 -8.14
C SER A 173 -12.52 21.99 -9.61
N VAL A 174 -13.51 22.18 -10.49
CA VAL A 174 -13.27 22.28 -11.93
C VAL A 174 -12.65 23.65 -12.16
N VAL A 175 -11.32 23.70 -12.26
CA VAL A 175 -10.61 24.87 -12.79
C VAL A 175 -10.82 24.84 -14.29
N GLU A 176 -11.72 25.69 -14.80
CA GLU A 176 -11.91 25.88 -16.23
C GLU A 176 -10.66 26.56 -16.81
N VAL A 177 -9.73 25.76 -17.34
CA VAL A 177 -8.57 26.26 -18.08
C VAL A 177 -9.04 26.60 -19.49
N SER A 178 -9.61 27.80 -19.65
CA SER A 178 -9.86 28.41 -20.96
C SER A 178 -9.34 29.84 -20.96
N ASP A 179 -8.02 30.00 -21.04
CA ASP A 179 -7.47 31.20 -21.64
C ASP A 179 -7.13 30.86 -23.10
N ASP A 180 -7.98 31.36 -24.00
CA ASP A 180 -7.80 31.50 -25.44
C ASP A 180 -8.41 30.43 -26.39
N ILE A 181 -9.70 30.10 -26.22
CA ILE A 181 -10.52 29.67 -27.38
C ILE A 181 -11.32 30.88 -27.88
N HIS A 182 -10.68 31.67 -28.76
CA HIS A 182 -11.33 32.73 -29.52
C HIS A 182 -12.32 32.11 -30.55
N ARG A 183 -13.58 31.89 -30.16
CA ARG A 183 -14.66 31.63 -31.13
C ARG A 183 -15.01 32.91 -31.86
N SER A 184 -14.41 33.10 -33.03
CA SER A 184 -14.77 34.18 -33.95
C SER A 184 -16.18 33.93 -34.52
N ASN A 185 -17.17 34.63 -33.98
CA ASN A 185 -18.54 34.71 -34.50
C ASN A 185 -18.68 35.96 -35.39
N ALA A 186 -17.92 36.04 -36.49
CA ALA A 186 -18.13 37.09 -37.48
C ALA A 186 -19.31 36.67 -38.41
N PRO A 187 -20.41 37.45 -38.48
CA PRO A 187 -21.49 37.16 -39.41
C PRO A 187 -21.04 37.42 -40.85
N ARG A 188 -21.34 36.48 -41.76
CA ARG A 188 -21.16 36.72 -43.20
C ARG A 188 -22.21 37.73 -43.67
N GLN A 189 -21.77 38.97 -43.93
CA GLN A 189 -22.50 39.88 -44.81
C GLN A 189 -22.49 39.31 -46.23
N LEU A 190 -23.66 39.00 -46.76
CA LEU A 190 -23.87 38.85 -48.21
C LEU A 190 -24.31 40.20 -48.75
N ALA A 191 -23.49 40.79 -49.62
CA ALA A 191 -23.79 41.97 -50.39
C ALA A 191 -24.30 41.57 -51.78
N ASN A 192 -25.39 42.23 -52.19
CA ASN A 192 -26.08 42.24 -53.50
C ASN A 192 -26.79 40.97 -53.96
#